data_AF-A0A939QYQ4-F1
#
_entry.id   AF-A0A939QYQ4-F1
#
_cell.length_a   1.000
_cell.length_b   1.000
_cell.length_c   1.000
_cell.angle_alpha   90.00
_cell.angle_beta   90.00
_cell.angle_gamma   90.00
#
_symmetry.space_group_name_H-M   'P 1'
#
loop_
_entity.id
_entity.type
_entity.pdbx_description
1 polymer ?
#
loop_
_entity_poly.entity_id
_entity_poly.type
_entity_poly.pdbx_seq_one_letter_code
_entity_poly.pdbx_strand_id
1 'polypeptide(L)'
;MSCWSSGLSDKKTVEVDFGQYSNWLSGNRRLADENGKAIAFNSMIEATNYMARRGWTLEQAYVVSRQTNGTSITPILHYLMSKMVTSDEQIVEGLMTVDMGKAK
;
A
#
# COMPACT_ATOMS: atom_id res chain seq x y z
N MET A 1 2.84 -1.39 4.93
CA MET A 1 2.70 -1.60 3.47
C MET A 1 3.13 -3.03 3.12
N SER A 2 2.31 -3.74 2.34
CA SER A 2 2.59 -5.11 1.86
C SER A 2 2.43 -5.18 0.35
N CYS A 3 3.34 -5.90 -0.31
CA CYS A 3 3.33 -6.02 -1.77
C CYS A 3 3.12 -7.45 -2.24
N TRP A 4 2.28 -7.57 -3.25
CA TRP A 4 1.98 -8.80 -3.93
C TRP A 4 2.44 -8.72 -5.38
N SER A 5 3.12 -9.77 -5.86
CA SER A 5 3.36 -9.96 -7.28
C SER A 5 2.10 -10.52 -7.94
N SER A 6 1.58 -9.84 -8.96
CA SER A 6 0.45 -10.33 -9.75
C SER A 6 0.94 -11.14 -10.95
N GLY A 7 0.93 -12.47 -10.87
CA GLY A 7 1.11 -13.37 -12.02
C GLY A 7 2.31 -13.05 -12.94
N LEU A 8 2.21 -13.41 -14.23
CA LEU A 8 3.25 -13.28 -15.27
C LEU A 8 3.71 -11.82 -15.60
N SER A 9 3.36 -10.82 -14.79
CA SER A 9 3.68 -9.40 -15.00
C SER A 9 4.72 -8.93 -13.99
N ASP A 10 5.71 -8.16 -14.43
CA ASP A 10 6.69 -7.51 -13.54
C ASP A 10 6.05 -6.46 -12.62
N LYS A 11 4.81 -6.05 -12.92
CA LYS A 11 4.07 -5.07 -12.11
C LYS A 11 3.69 -5.64 -10.74
N LYS A 12 3.84 -4.79 -9.74
CA LYS A 12 3.58 -5.05 -8.33
C LYS A 12 2.35 -4.28 -7.89
N THR A 13 1.44 -5.01 -7.24
CA THR A 13 0.29 -4.41 -6.56
C THR A 13 0.68 -4.18 -5.11
N VAL A 14 0.48 -2.95 -4.64
CA VAL A 14 0.83 -2.56 -3.28
C VAL A 14 -0.44 -2.26 -2.50
N GLU A 15 -0.53 -2.89 -1.34
CA GLU A 15 -1.60 -2.68 -0.37
C GLU A 15 -1.04 -1.94 0.83
N VAL A 16 -1.74 -0.88 1.22
CA VAL A 16 -1.37 -0.07 2.38
C VAL A 16 -2.41 -0.25 3.46
N ASP A 17 -1.93 -0.56 4.66
CA ASP A 17 -2.73 -0.63 5.87
C ASP A 17 -2.34 0.56 6.74
N PHE A 18 -3.30 1.45 7.01
CA PHE A 18 -3.11 2.66 7.83
C PHE A 18 -3.55 2.45 9.29
N GLY A 19 -3.87 1.20 9.70
CA GLY A 19 -4.43 0.89 11.01
C GLY A 19 -5.95 1.08 11.08
N GLN A 20 -6.55 0.71 12.22
CA GLN A 20 -8.01 0.69 12.44
C GLN A 20 -8.65 2.09 12.59
N TYR A 21 -8.14 3.13 11.92
CA TYR A 21 -8.68 4.48 12.15
C TYR A 21 -9.91 4.83 11.32
N SER A 22 -10.51 3.88 10.60
CA SER A 22 -11.87 4.06 10.11
C SER A 22 -12.50 2.87 9.36
N ASN A 23 -13.82 2.78 9.48
CA ASN A 23 -14.65 1.98 8.58
C ASN A 23 -14.56 2.39 7.09
N TRP A 24 -13.99 3.57 6.74
CA TRP A 24 -13.83 4.02 5.34
C TRP A 24 -12.61 3.41 4.63
N LEU A 25 -11.64 2.85 5.36
CA LEU A 25 -10.48 2.10 4.84
C LEU A 25 -10.63 0.57 4.96
N SER A 26 -11.82 0.10 5.33
CA SER A 26 -12.14 -1.33 5.45
C SER A 26 -12.28 -2.06 4.10
N GLY A 27 -12.28 -1.31 3.00
CA GLY A 27 -12.39 -1.82 1.64
C GLY A 27 -11.05 -2.03 0.92
N ASN A 28 -10.99 -1.67 -0.37
CA ASN A 28 -9.86 -1.89 -1.25
C ASN A 28 -8.64 -1.02 -0.87
N ARG A 29 -7.70 -1.66 -0.18
CA ARG A 29 -6.42 -1.09 0.33
C ARG A 29 -5.39 -0.74 -0.74
N ARG A 30 -5.78 -0.75 -2.02
CA ARG A 30 -4.90 -0.38 -3.13
C ARG A 30 -4.95 1.11 -3.35
N LEU A 31 -3.76 1.68 -3.49
CA LEU A 31 -3.59 3.07 -3.90
C LEU A 31 -4.15 3.25 -5.32
N ALA A 32 -4.85 4.36 -5.52
CA ALA A 32 -5.41 4.75 -6.80
C ALA A 32 -4.72 6.00 -7.35
N ASP A 33 -4.71 6.13 -8.67
CA ASP A 33 -4.35 7.35 -9.36
C ASP A 33 -5.48 8.39 -9.29
N GLU A 34 -5.25 9.55 -9.90
CA GLU A 34 -6.22 10.65 -9.98
C GLU A 34 -7.54 10.26 -10.68
N ASN A 35 -7.55 9.19 -11.46
CA ASN A 35 -8.72 8.67 -12.17
C ASN A 35 -9.43 7.55 -11.39
N GLY A 36 -9.02 7.28 -10.15
CA GLY A 36 -9.59 6.21 -9.32
C GLY A 36 -9.12 4.79 -9.71
N LYS A 37 -8.14 4.66 -10.61
CA LYS A 37 -7.61 3.36 -11.05
C LYS A 37 -6.46 2.93 -10.15
N ALA A 38 -6.43 1.64 -9.80
CA ALA A 38 -5.35 1.07 -8.99
C ALA A 38 -3.97 1.32 -9.63
N ILE A 39 -3.04 1.88 -8.85
CA ILE A 39 -1.66 2.12 -9.28
C ILE A 39 -0.93 0.78 -9.32
N ALA A 40 -0.31 0.48 -10.45
CA ALA A 40 0.58 -0.66 -10.61
C ALA A 40 2.03 -0.15 -10.60
N PHE A 41 2.79 -0.54 -9.58
CA PHE A 41 4.18 -0.13 -9.42
C PHE A 41 5.11 -1.11 -10.14
N ASN A 42 6.20 -0.64 -10.72
CA ASN A 42 7.23 -1.49 -11.31
C ASN A 42 8.11 -2.14 -10.22
N SER A 43 8.18 -1.56 -9.03
CA SER A 43 8.93 -2.12 -7.91
C SER A 43 8.42 -1.62 -6.54
N MET A 44 8.89 -2.30 -5.48
CA MET A 44 8.65 -1.85 -4.10
C MET A 44 9.31 -0.52 -3.76
N ILE A 45 10.45 -0.23 -4.38
CA ILE A 45 11.14 1.05 -4.22
C ILE A 45 10.34 2.17 -4.87
N GLU A 46 9.70 1.94 -6.01
CA GLU A 46 8.82 2.92 -6.63
C GLU A 46 7.62 3.26 -5.74
N ALA A 47 6.99 2.25 -5.13
CA ALA A 47 5.93 2.46 -4.16
C ALA A 47 6.41 3.22 -2.91
N THR A 48 7.62 2.94 -2.46
CA THR A 48 8.23 3.64 -1.32
C THR A 48 8.49 5.09 -1.66
N ASN A 49 9.05 5.38 -2.85
CA ASN A 49 9.26 6.73 -3.33
C ASN A 49 7.94 7.49 -3.49
N TYR A 50 6.89 6.81 -3.96
CA TYR A 50 5.54 7.38 -4.04
C TYR A 50 5.01 7.82 -2.67
N MET A 51 5.18 6.99 -1.63
CA MET A 51 4.80 7.29 -0.26
C MET A 51 5.70 8.38 0.36
N ALA A 52 7.00 8.34 0.10
CA ALA A 52 7.98 9.30 0.61
C ALA A 52 7.69 10.73 0.15
N ARG A 53 7.28 10.91 -1.11
CA ARG A 53 6.83 12.21 -1.64
C ARG A 53 5.60 12.77 -0.91
N ARG A 54 4.92 11.97 -0.09
CA ARG A 54 3.72 12.32 0.67
C ARG A 54 3.97 12.36 2.19
N GLY A 55 5.24 12.44 2.58
CA GLY A 55 5.66 12.60 3.97
C GLY A 55 5.81 11.30 4.77
N TRP A 56 5.71 10.14 4.12
CA TRP A 56 5.93 8.86 4.79
C TRP A 56 7.42 8.49 4.82
N THR A 57 7.93 8.12 5.99
CA THR A 57 9.30 7.65 6.19
C THR A 57 9.32 6.14 6.30
N LEU A 58 10.26 5.47 5.63
CA LEU A 58 10.48 4.04 5.80
C LEU A 58 11.24 3.80 7.11
N GLU A 59 10.61 3.10 8.05
CA GLU A 59 11.21 2.78 9.36
C GLU A 59 11.88 1.41 9.34
N GLN A 60 11.22 0.43 8.72
CA GLN A 60 11.71 -0.94 8.70
C GLN A 60 11.27 -1.67 7.44
N ALA A 61 12.12 -2.59 6.98
CA ALA A 61 11.83 -3.54 5.93
C ALA A 61 12.15 -4.96 6.42
N TYR A 62 11.19 -5.86 6.34
CA TYR A 62 11.39 -7.27 6.72
C TYR A 62 10.59 -8.21 5.81
N VAL A 63 11.06 -9.45 5.72
CA VAL A 63 10.42 -10.50 4.91
C VAL A 63 9.62 -11.40 5.83
N VAL A 64 8.35 -11.63 5.49
CA VAL A 64 7.50 -12.62 6.14
C VAL A 64 7.19 -13.72 5.15
N SER A 65 7.53 -14.94 5.53
CA SER A 65 7.17 -16.14 4.80
C SER A 65 5.69 -16.46 5.04
N ARG A 66 4.87 -16.42 3.99
CA ARG A 66 3.45 -16.81 4.09
C ARG A 66 3.23 -18.14 3.39
N GLN A 67 2.63 -19.09 4.11
CA GLN A 67 2.15 -20.32 3.51
C GLN A 67 0.93 -20.00 2.64
N THR A 68 1.03 -20.33 1.35
CA THR A 68 -0.01 -20.18 0.35
C THR A 68 -0.43 -21.59 -0.07
N ASN A 69 -1.73 -21.89 0.03
CA ASN A 69 -2.34 -23.16 -0.40
C ASN A 69 -1.60 -24.42 0.10
N GLY A 70 -1.40 -24.53 1.42
CA GLY A 70 -0.98 -25.76 2.09
C GLY A 70 0.48 -26.19 1.92
N THR A 71 1.18 -25.77 0.86
CA THR A 71 2.51 -26.34 0.54
C THR A 71 3.56 -25.34 0.08
N SER A 72 3.17 -24.15 -0.42
CA SER A 72 4.13 -23.16 -0.93
C SER A 72 4.38 -22.04 0.08
N ILE A 73 5.64 -21.80 0.41
CA ILE A 73 6.05 -20.64 1.19
C ILE A 73 6.45 -19.52 0.23
N THR A 74 5.71 -18.42 0.24
CA THR A 74 6.01 -17.23 -0.57
C THR A 74 6.58 -16.16 0.34
N PRO A 75 7.79 -15.62 0.09
CA PRO A 75 8.32 -14.49 0.83
C PRO A 75 7.56 -13.22 0.44
N ILE A 76 6.97 -12.54 1.43
CA ILE A 76 6.30 -11.26 1.27
C ILE A 76 7.16 -10.17 1.91
N LEU A 77 7.43 -9.11 1.16
CA LEU A 77 8.16 -7.96 1.66
C LEU A 77 7.20 -6.98 2.36
N HIS A 78 7.45 -6.73 3.65
CA HIS A 78 6.69 -5.82 4.49
C HIS A 78 7.51 -4.59 4.82
N TYR A 79 6.99 -3.42 4.50
CA TYR A 79 7.58 -2.12 4.85
C TYR A 79 6.71 -1.47 5.92
N LEU A 80 7.32 -1.18 7.07
CA LEU A 80 6.75 -0.35 8.11
C LEU A 80 7.14 1.09 7.84
N MET A 81 6.14 1.97 7.76
CA MET A 81 6.34 3.38 7.46
C MET A 81 5.61 4.23 8.49
N SER A 82 6.16 5.39 8.82
CA SER A 82 5.56 6.37 9.72
C SER A 82 5.35 7.71 9.00
N LYS A 83 4.43 8.53 9.48
CA LYS A 83 4.25 9.92 9.05
C LYS A 83 3.95 10.75 10.29
N MET A 84 4.68 11.84 10.49
CA MET A 84 4.34 12.80 11.52
C MET A 84 3.14 13.63 11.03
N VAL A 85 2.08 13.67 11.83
CA VAL A 85 0.83 14.36 11.52
C VAL A 85 0.40 15.23 12.70
N THR A 86 -0.24 16.36 12.42
CA THR A 86 -0.88 17.23 13.42
C THR A 86 -2.40 17.07 13.47
N SER A 87 -2.98 16.37 12.50
CA SER A 87 -4.39 15.99 12.45
C SER A 87 -4.59 14.71 11.63
N ASP A 88 -5.73 14.04 11.82
CA ASP A 88 -6.00 12.75 11.17
C ASP A 88 -6.16 12.87 9.65
N GLU A 89 -6.58 14.03 9.14
CA GLU A 89 -6.71 14.28 7.71
C GLU A 89 -5.36 14.20 6.97
N GLN A 90 -4.27 14.53 7.65
CA GLN A 90 -2.92 14.48 7.07
C GLN A 90 -2.44 13.06 6.80
N ILE A 91 -3.02 12.04 7.45
CA ILE A 91 -2.64 10.63 7.27
C ILE A 91 -2.80 10.22 5.80
N VAL A 92 -3.88 10.66 5.16
CA VAL A 92 -4.25 10.29 3.78
C VAL A 92 -3.97 11.39 2.76
N GLU A 93 -3.35 12.50 3.17
CA GLU A 93 -3.11 13.63 2.28
C GLU A 93 -2.32 13.22 1.03
N GLY A 94 -2.87 13.55 -0.13
CA GLY A 94 -2.30 13.20 -1.44
C GLY A 94 -2.43 11.73 -1.82
N LEU A 95 -3.08 10.89 -0.99
CA LEU A 95 -3.35 9.48 -1.26
C LEU A 95 -4.80 9.30 -1.67
N MET A 96 -5.02 8.58 -2.75
CA MET A 96 -6.32 8.06 -3.15
C MET A 96 -6.33 6.56 -2.96
N THR A 97 -7.49 6.01 -2.58
CA THR A 97 -7.74 4.57 -2.67
C THR A 97 -8.83 4.31 -3.70
N VAL A 98 -8.87 3.09 -4.23
CA VAL A 98 -9.85 2.72 -5.26
C VAL A 98 -11.30 2.94 -4.80
N ASP A 99 -11.58 2.87 -3.50
CA ASP A 99 -12.93 3.07 -2.97
C ASP A 99 -13.27 4.56 -2.79
N MET A 100 -12.29 5.42 -2.49
CA MET A 100 -12.49 6.88 -2.48
C MET A 100 -12.79 7.41 -3.89
N GLY A 101 -12.20 6.80 -4.92
CA GLY A 101 -12.42 7.18 -6.32
C GLY A 101 -13.80 6.82 -6.88
N LYS A 102 -14.57 5.94 -6.21
CA LYS A 102 -15.92 5.53 -6.62
C LYS A 102 -17.04 6.40 -6.05
N ALA A 103 -16.72 7.31 -5.13
CA ALA A 103 -17.69 8.21 -4.50
C ALA A 103 -17.88 9.54 -5.26
N LYS A 104 -17.46 9.61 -6.52
CA LYS A 104 -17.52 10.82 -7.36
C LYS A 104 -18.32 10.59 -8.64
#